data_AF-A0A428RAB6-F1
#
_entry.id   AF-A0A428RAB6-F1
#
_cell.length_a   1.000
_cell.length_b   1.000
_cell.length_c   1.000
_cell.angle_alpha   90.00
_cell.angle_beta   90.00
_cell.angle_gamma   90.00
#
_symmetry.space_group_name_H-M   'P 1'
#
loop_
_entity.id
_entity.type
_entity.pdbx_description
1 polymer ?
#
loop_
_entity_poly.entity_id
_entity_poly.type
_entity_poly.pdbx_seq_one_letter_code
_entity_poly.pdbx_strand_id
1 'polypeptide(L)'
;MASDDFISPSEEYPPAADLRTITAERPIPILPPHTLALISLKEDETRKQALDLLNSLNAALAANDPNALERCFFSEQAYWKDTLALTYHLRTFFAPHVIVANLLETRRLRGINGRLELDAAVFTPAAPALLIKDLHP
;
A
#
# COMPACT_ATOMS: atom_id res chain seq x y z
N MET A 1 4.86 48.29 27.14
CA MET A 1 4.80 48.20 25.66
C MET A 1 5.08 46.75 25.32
N ALA A 2 4.10 46.06 24.75
CA ALA A 2 4.09 44.63 24.55
C ALA A 2 5.09 44.22 23.47
N SER A 3 5.87 43.18 23.76
CA SER A 3 6.72 42.44 22.84
C SER A 3 5.84 41.63 21.90
N ASP A 4 5.85 42.00 20.62
CA ASP A 4 5.20 41.26 19.54
C ASP A 4 6.10 40.06 19.21
N ASP A 5 5.88 38.94 19.92
CA ASP A 5 6.45 37.64 19.58
C ASP A 5 5.79 37.17 18.28
N PHE A 6 6.44 37.46 17.15
CA PHE A 6 6.09 36.88 15.86
C PHE A 6 6.24 35.36 15.95
N ILE A 7 5.10 34.68 16.06
CA ILE A 7 4.99 33.24 15.86
C ILE A 7 5.52 32.95 14.46
N SER A 8 6.66 32.24 14.36
CA SER A 8 7.17 31.72 13.09
C SER A 8 6.06 30.95 12.37
N PRO A 9 5.81 31.18 11.07
CA PRO A 9 4.88 30.36 10.31
C PRO A 9 5.35 28.92 10.44
N SER A 10 4.50 28.04 10.97
CA SER A 10 4.73 26.61 10.96
C SER A 10 5.09 26.21 9.53
N GLU A 11 6.32 25.75 9.31
CA GLU A 11 6.78 25.21 8.04
C GLU A 11 5.78 24.13 7.63
N GLU A 12 5.07 24.34 6.51
CA GLU A 12 4.01 23.44 6.05
C GLU A 12 4.60 22.04 5.91
N TYR A 13 4.07 21.08 6.68
CA TYR A 13 4.53 19.69 6.65
C TYR A 13 3.36 18.74 6.31
N PRO A 14 3.49 17.92 5.25
CA PRO A 14 4.65 17.85 4.36
C PRO A 14 4.79 19.11 3.49
N PRO A 15 6.01 19.43 3.01
CA PRO A 15 6.23 20.56 2.12
C PRO A 15 5.30 20.51 0.91
N ALA A 16 4.86 21.67 0.44
CA ALA A 16 4.17 21.79 -0.83
C ALA A 16 5.00 21.09 -1.93
N ALA A 17 4.40 20.13 -2.61
CA ALA A 17 5.06 19.32 -3.62
C ALA A 17 4.28 19.38 -4.93
N ASP A 18 5.00 19.46 -6.04
CA ASP A 18 4.39 19.37 -7.36
C ASP A 18 3.95 17.93 -7.66
N LEU A 19 2.64 17.75 -7.77
CA LEU A 19 2.04 16.46 -8.09
C LEU A 19 2.54 15.90 -9.42
N ARG A 20 2.88 16.75 -10.41
CA ARG A 20 3.39 16.27 -11.71
C ARG A 20 4.77 15.63 -11.52
N THR A 21 5.61 16.26 -10.71
CA THR A 21 6.93 15.74 -10.34
C THR A 21 6.80 14.41 -9.56
N ILE A 22 5.92 14.34 -8.56
CA ILE A 22 5.67 13.09 -7.82
C ILE A 22 5.19 11.97 -8.75
N THR A 23 4.29 12.28 -9.67
CA THR A 23 3.75 11.27 -10.62
C THR A 23 4.81 10.84 -11.63
N ALA A 24 5.74 11.71 -12.00
CA ALA A 24 6.87 11.34 -12.86
C ALA A 24 7.87 10.43 -12.14
N GLU A 25 8.15 10.69 -10.86
CA GLU A 25 9.04 9.85 -10.04
C GLU A 25 8.39 8.52 -9.62
N ARG A 26 7.07 8.53 -9.42
CA ARG A 26 6.27 7.40 -8.93
C ARG A 26 5.01 7.24 -9.80
N PRO A 27 5.17 6.76 -11.04
CA PRO A 27 4.05 6.64 -11.96
C PRO A 27 2.97 5.73 -11.37
N ILE A 28 1.71 6.08 -11.63
CA ILE A 28 0.57 5.23 -11.26
C ILE A 28 0.72 3.92 -12.04
N PRO A 29 0.48 2.75 -11.40
CA PRO A 29 0.52 1.49 -12.10
C PRO A 29 -0.42 1.46 -13.30
N ILE A 30 0.14 1.23 -14.48
CA ILE A 30 -0.61 1.00 -15.70
C ILE A 30 -0.77 -0.51 -15.83
N LEU A 31 -1.98 -1.00 -15.57
CA LEU A 31 -2.30 -2.41 -15.79
C LEU A 31 -2.41 -2.67 -17.30
N PRO A 32 -1.66 -3.63 -17.86
CA PRO A 32 -1.79 -3.99 -19.26
C PRO A 32 -3.23 -4.41 -19.61
N PRO A 33 -3.72 -4.13 -20.83
CA PRO A 33 -5.08 -4.49 -21.24
C PRO A 33 -5.40 -5.99 -21.12
N HIS A 34 -4.39 -6.86 -21.30
CA HIS A 34 -4.56 -8.30 -21.12
C HIS A 34 -4.77 -8.68 -19.65
N THR A 35 -4.15 -7.95 -18.71
CA THR A 35 -4.42 -8.06 -17.27
C THR A 35 -5.83 -7.57 -16.97
N LEU A 36 -6.31 -6.53 -17.67
CA LEU A 36 -7.70 -6.07 -17.56
C LEU A 36 -8.72 -7.12 -18.03
N ALA A 37 -8.38 -7.93 -19.03
CA ALA A 37 -9.25 -9.02 -19.50
C ALA A 37 -9.40 -10.16 -18.47
N LEU A 38 -8.40 -10.36 -17.59
CA LEU A 38 -8.47 -11.31 -16.48
C LEU A 38 -9.41 -10.84 -15.36
N ILE A 39 -9.92 -9.60 -15.40
CA ILE A 39 -10.76 -8.99 -14.37
C ILE A 39 -12.23 -9.45 -14.46
N SER A 40 -12.59 -10.22 -15.49
CA SER A 40 -13.93 -10.80 -15.61
C SER A 40 -14.12 -12.05 -14.73
N LEU A 41 -13.47 -12.09 -13.55
CA LEU A 41 -13.68 -13.16 -12.58
C LEU A 41 -15.05 -13.02 -11.95
N LYS A 42 -15.74 -14.15 -11.75
CA LYS A 42 -16.95 -14.17 -10.93
C LYS A 42 -16.56 -13.91 -9.46
N GLU A 43 -17.51 -13.44 -8.66
CA GLU A 43 -17.26 -13.05 -7.25
C GLU A 43 -16.65 -14.20 -6.42
N ASP A 44 -17.17 -15.43 -6.58
CA ASP A 44 -16.64 -16.62 -5.90
C ASP A 44 -15.19 -16.95 -6.30
N GLU A 45 -14.83 -16.73 -7.58
CA GLU A 45 -13.48 -16.95 -8.08
C GLU A 45 -12.51 -15.89 -7.54
N THR A 46 -12.97 -14.65 -7.42
CA THR A 46 -12.21 -13.54 -6.82
C THR A 46 -11.87 -13.84 -5.36
N ARG A 47 -12.85 -14.25 -4.55
CA ARG A 47 -12.62 -14.58 -3.14
C ARG A 47 -11.64 -15.73 -2.97
N LYS A 48 -11.78 -16.78 -3.80
CA LYS A 48 -10.87 -17.93 -3.77
C LYS A 48 -9.42 -17.51 -4.09
N GLN A 49 -9.21 -16.75 -5.16
CA GLN A 49 -7.86 -16.30 -5.52
C GLN A 49 -7.25 -15.39 -4.45
N ALA A 50 -8.05 -14.48 -3.86
CA ALA A 50 -7.59 -13.63 -2.76
C ALA A 50 -7.17 -14.47 -1.54
N LEU A 51 -7.93 -15.51 -1.18
CA LEU A 51 -7.59 -16.42 -0.10
C LEU A 51 -6.32 -17.23 -0.39
N ASP A 52 -6.15 -17.73 -1.60
CA ASP A 52 -4.96 -18.49 -2.00
C ASP A 52 -3.69 -17.63 -1.91
N LEU A 53 -3.76 -16.37 -2.37
CA LEU A 53 -2.69 -15.40 -2.21
C LEU A 53 -2.42 -15.08 -0.74
N LEU A 54 -3.46 -14.82 0.05
CA LEU A 54 -3.35 -14.53 1.47
C LEU A 54 -2.72 -15.70 2.26
N ASN A 55 -3.05 -16.93 1.89
CA ASN A 55 -2.46 -18.13 2.48
C ASN A 55 -0.96 -18.22 2.17
N SER A 56 -0.57 -17.92 0.94
CA SER A 56 0.85 -17.87 0.53
C SER A 56 1.61 -16.77 1.28
N LEU A 57 1.01 -15.57 1.38
CA LEU A 57 1.57 -14.44 2.13
C LEU A 57 1.77 -14.80 3.62
N ASN A 58 0.75 -15.37 4.26
CA ASN A 58 0.81 -15.82 5.65
C ASN A 58 1.86 -16.91 5.88
N ALA A 59 1.98 -17.87 4.96
CA ALA A 59 2.98 -18.92 5.05
C ALA A 59 4.41 -18.35 4.97
N ALA A 60 4.65 -17.43 4.02
CA ALA A 60 5.93 -16.76 3.88
C ALA A 60 6.29 -15.91 5.11
N LEU A 61 5.32 -15.17 5.66
CA LEU A 61 5.48 -14.41 6.90
C LEU A 61 5.81 -15.33 8.08
N ALA A 62 5.08 -16.43 8.24
CA ALA A 62 5.30 -17.39 9.32
C ALA A 62 6.70 -18.03 9.24
N ALA A 63 7.16 -18.35 8.03
CA ALA A 63 8.47 -18.91 7.77
C ALA A 63 9.62 -17.88 7.84
N ASN A 64 9.33 -16.58 7.95
CA ASN A 64 10.30 -15.50 7.75
C ASN A 64 11.09 -15.66 6.43
N ASP A 65 10.41 -16.06 5.36
CA ASP A 65 11.01 -16.27 4.02
C ASP A 65 10.80 -15.01 3.16
N PRO A 66 11.82 -14.15 3.02
CA PRO A 66 11.70 -12.92 2.24
C PRO A 66 11.46 -13.19 0.75
N ASN A 67 12.00 -14.27 0.19
CA ASN A 67 11.86 -14.58 -1.23
C ASN A 67 10.45 -15.05 -1.55
N ALA A 68 9.87 -15.90 -0.69
CA ALA A 68 8.48 -16.32 -0.82
C ALA A 68 7.52 -15.13 -0.62
N LEU A 69 7.84 -14.21 0.30
CA LEU A 69 7.05 -13.03 0.55
C LEU A 69 7.09 -12.05 -0.64
N GLU A 70 8.26 -11.87 -1.24
CA GLU A 70 8.43 -10.97 -2.40
C GLU A 70 7.62 -11.43 -3.61
N ARG A 71 7.54 -12.74 -3.85
CA ARG A 71 6.74 -13.34 -4.94
C ARG A 71 5.23 -13.12 -4.81
N CYS A 72 4.74 -12.71 -3.63
CA CYS A 72 3.34 -12.36 -3.44
C CYS A 72 2.99 -10.97 -4.02
N PHE A 73 3.99 -10.20 -4.43
CA PHE A 73 3.82 -8.87 -5.00
C PHE A 73 4.07 -8.86 -6.50
N PHE A 74 3.47 -7.89 -7.20
CA PHE A 74 3.74 -7.67 -8.60
C PHE A 74 5.17 -7.15 -8.78
N SER A 75 6.00 -7.92 -9.49
CA SER A 75 7.46 -7.71 -9.53
C SER A 75 7.88 -6.38 -10.17
N GLU A 76 7.14 -5.90 -11.16
CA GLU A 76 7.44 -4.64 -11.84
C GLU A 76 7.09 -3.44 -10.98
N GLN A 77 6.05 -3.55 -10.15
CA GLN A 77 5.49 -2.42 -9.43
C GLN A 77 4.59 -2.86 -8.27
N ALA A 78 4.99 -2.50 -7.06
CA ALA A 78 4.23 -2.79 -5.85
C ALA A 78 4.23 -1.60 -4.89
N TYR A 79 3.10 -1.40 -4.23
CA TYR A 79 2.87 -0.38 -3.22
C TYR A 79 2.26 -1.03 -1.99
N TRP A 80 2.76 -0.68 -0.81
CA TRP A 80 2.16 -1.08 0.45
C TRP A 80 1.97 0.13 1.34
N LYS A 81 0.71 0.42 1.67
CA LYS A 81 0.37 1.45 2.65
C LYS A 81 0.19 0.78 4.01
N ASP A 82 1.11 1.07 4.91
CA ASP A 82 1.10 0.59 6.29
C ASP A 82 0.53 1.67 7.20
N THR A 83 -0.64 1.39 7.78
CA THR A 83 -1.25 2.23 8.81
C THR A 83 -0.92 1.61 10.17
N LEU A 84 0.18 2.05 10.78
CA LEU A 84 0.52 1.61 12.13
C LEU A 84 -0.37 2.30 13.16
N ALA A 85 -1.24 1.52 13.80
CA ALA A 85 -2.23 1.97 14.78
C ALA A 85 -1.66 2.79 15.96
N LEU A 86 -0.34 2.74 16.20
CA LEU A 86 0.30 3.36 17.36
C LEU A 86 1.12 4.62 17.05
N THR A 87 1.34 4.97 15.78
CA THR A 87 2.21 6.11 15.44
C THR A 87 1.56 7.17 14.57
N TYR A 88 0.28 7.05 14.20
CA TYR A 88 -0.45 7.95 13.26
C TYR A 88 0.24 8.22 11.90
N HIS A 89 1.49 7.78 11.70
CA HIS A 89 2.23 7.91 10.45
C HIS A 89 1.77 6.85 9.47
N LEU A 90 1.14 7.31 8.39
CA LEU A 90 0.94 6.53 7.18
C LEU A 90 2.29 6.40 6.49
N ARG A 91 2.79 5.17 6.38
CA ARG A 91 4.00 4.88 5.59
C ARG A 91 3.58 4.20 4.30
N THR A 92 4.14 4.65 3.20
CA THR A 92 3.99 3.98 1.91
C THR A 92 5.34 3.45 1.48
N PHE A 93 5.42 2.14 1.27
CA PHE A 93 6.60 1.47 0.73
C PHE A 93 6.41 1.21 -0.75
N PHE A 94 7.49 1.39 -1.50
CA PHE A 94 7.56 1.26 -2.94
C PHE A 94 8.56 0.16 -3.27
N ALA A 95 8.21 -0.72 -4.20
CA ALA A 95 8.96 -1.91 -4.61
C ALA A 95 8.83 -3.13 -3.68
N PRO A 96 8.71 -4.36 -4.24
CA PRO A 96 8.51 -5.60 -3.47
C PRO A 96 9.54 -5.82 -2.35
N HIS A 97 10.84 -5.75 -2.65
CA HIS A 97 11.90 -5.96 -1.65
C HIS A 97 11.82 -5.00 -0.45
N VAL A 98 11.44 -3.73 -0.66
CA VAL A 98 11.27 -2.75 0.42
C VAL A 98 10.07 -3.10 1.29
N ILE A 99 8.95 -3.49 0.66
CA ILE A 99 7.74 -3.92 1.36
C ILE A 99 8.05 -5.13 2.25
N VAL A 100 8.71 -6.15 1.69
CA VAL A 100 9.11 -7.38 2.39
C VAL A 100 9.96 -7.07 3.62
N ALA A 101 11.01 -6.27 3.47
CA ALA A 101 11.89 -5.90 4.58
C ALA A 101 11.12 -5.19 5.70
N ASN A 102 10.23 -4.26 5.36
CA ASN A 102 9.45 -3.51 6.34
C ASN A 102 8.37 -4.35 7.02
N LEU A 103 7.74 -5.29 6.31
CA LEU A 103 6.77 -6.22 6.90
C LEU A 103 7.42 -7.14 7.93
N LEU A 104 8.57 -7.74 7.59
CA LEU A 104 9.31 -8.61 8.51
C LEU A 104 9.81 -7.85 9.74
N GLU A 105 10.37 -6.65 9.53
CA GLU A 105 10.85 -5.82 10.64
C GLU A 105 9.69 -5.37 11.54
N THR A 106 8.56 -4.97 10.96
CA THR A 106 7.36 -4.58 11.73
C THR A 106 6.84 -5.76 12.54
N ARG A 107 6.75 -6.94 11.94
CA ARG A 107 6.35 -8.17 12.62
C ARG A 107 7.24 -8.46 13.82
N ARG A 108 8.56 -8.38 13.63
CA ARG A 108 9.58 -8.58 14.69
C ARG A 108 9.43 -7.56 15.82
N LEU A 109 9.35 -6.26 15.48
CA LEU A 109 9.24 -5.17 16.46
C LEU A 109 7.94 -5.20 17.27
N ARG A 110 6.86 -5.70 16.67
CA ARG A 110 5.52 -5.71 17.28
C ARG A 110 5.12 -7.05 17.87
N GLY A 111 5.94 -8.09 17.72
CA GLY A 111 5.61 -9.45 18.19
C GLY A 111 4.34 -10.02 17.54
N ILE A 112 4.08 -9.66 16.27
CA ILE A 112 2.88 -10.11 15.57
C ILE A 112 3.05 -11.58 15.18
N ASN A 113 2.40 -12.45 15.95
CA ASN A 113 2.43 -13.91 15.73
C ASN A 113 1.15 -14.45 15.06
N GLY A 114 0.17 -13.58 14.84
CA GLY A 114 -1.09 -13.92 14.18
C GLY A 114 -0.96 -14.05 12.66
N ARG A 115 -2.07 -14.43 12.04
CA ARG A 115 -2.23 -14.47 10.58
C ARG A 115 -3.06 -13.28 10.15
N LEU A 116 -2.83 -12.81 8.94
CA LEU A 116 -3.72 -11.88 8.26
C LEU A 116 -4.98 -12.64 7.84
N GLU A 117 -6.14 -12.04 8.04
CA GLU A 117 -7.45 -12.60 7.70
C GLU A 117 -8.13 -11.75 6.63
N LEU A 118 -8.91 -12.41 5.77
CA LEU A 118 -9.69 -11.76 4.72
C LEU A 118 -11.12 -11.56 5.23
N ASP A 119 -11.50 -10.31 5.49
CA ASP A 119 -12.88 -9.96 5.82
C ASP A 119 -13.77 -9.98 4.56
N ALA A 120 -13.39 -9.18 3.56
CA ALA A 120 -14.02 -9.14 2.24
C ALA A 120 -12.96 -8.98 1.13
N ALA A 121 -13.28 -9.50 -0.06
CA ALA A 121 -12.49 -9.27 -1.27
C ALA A 121 -13.39 -8.64 -2.33
N VAL A 122 -13.06 -7.41 -2.73
CA VAL A 122 -13.68 -6.74 -3.87
C VAL A 122 -12.57 -6.43 -4.86
N PHE A 123 -12.73 -6.92 -6.09
CA PHE A 123 -11.86 -6.51 -7.17
C PHE A 123 -12.37 -5.16 -7.71
N THR A 124 -11.55 -4.12 -7.62
CA THR A 124 -11.85 -2.82 -8.21
C THR A 124 -10.83 -2.54 -9.31
N PRO A 125 -11.24 -2.43 -10.59
CA PRO A 125 -10.33 -1.97 -11.62
C PRO A 125 -9.90 -0.53 -11.27
N ALA A 126 -8.63 -0.37 -10.92
CA ALA A 126 -8.02 0.96 -10.85
C ALA A 126 -7.96 1.47 -12.29
N ALA A 127 -8.89 2.35 -12.66
CA ALA A 127 -8.82 3.04 -13.94
C ALA A 127 -7.47 3.79 -13.99
N PRO A 128 -6.78 3.83 -15.16
CA PRO A 128 -5.53 4.57 -15.31
C PRO A 128 -5.70 6.09 -15.15
N ALA A 129 -6.92 6.57 -14.91
CA ALA A 129 -7.22 7.96 -14.63
C ALA A 129 -7.22 8.21 -13.12
N LEU A 130 -6.40 9.18 -12.70
CA LEU A 130 -6.50 9.80 -11.39
C LEU A 130 -7.88 10.47 -11.29
N LEU A 131 -8.81 9.86 -10.55
CA LEU A 131 -10.14 10.43 -10.30
C LEU A 131 -10.08 11.28 -9.02
N ILE A 132 -10.02 12.60 -9.17
CA ILE A 132 -10.27 13.52 -8.06
C ILE A 132 -11.78 13.52 -7.83
N LYS A 133 -12.23 12.94 -6.72
CA LYS A 133 -13.61 13.04 -6.26
C LYS A 133 -13.65 14.07 -5.13
N ASP A 134 -14.22 15.23 -5.41
CA ASP A 134 -14.64 16.14 -4.35
C ASP A 134 -15.81 15.46 -3.61
N LEU A 135 -15.57 15.00 -2.37
CA LEU A 135 -16.67 14.74 -1.45
C LEU A 135 -17.15 16.09 -0.93
N HIS A 136 -18.12 16.70 -1.60
CA HIS A 136 -18.96 17.70 -0.96
C HIS A 136 -20.07 16.97 -0.18
N PRO A 137 -20.41 17.40 1.06
CA PRO A 137 -21.46 16.81 1.92
C PRO A 137 -22.83 16.70 1.27
#